data_AF-X1P257-F1
#
_entry.id   AF-X1P257-F1
#
_cell.length_a   1.000
_cell.length_b   1.000
_cell.length_c   1.000
_cell.angle_alpha   90.00
_cell.angle_beta   90.00
_cell.angle_gamma   90.00
#
_symmetry.space_group_name_H-M   'P 1'
#
loop_
_entity.id
_entity.type
_entity.pdbx_description
1 polymer ?
#
loop_
_entity_poly.entity_id
_entity_poly.type
_entity_poly.pdbx_seq_one_letter_code
_entity_poly.pdbx_strand_id
1 'polypeptide(L)'
;AKFWDPEYNQLFIGKKVFLIPDNDKDGQFFTQKIGENLIKVAERVQVTEIPKEYKDFSEWQASGENDNKRISWLDNKKWKPEKKEKKPASYQEGVKQGIQEALKTVIDGQELKEKKFEPGQFWISDGLIPKKGVAVLASYKGRGKTSLALMAALQLSKGNCKFLNTFEIKESPQKILYWYGENQPEEIQAIRNLQEESINLDLTKEQRRILSLMPREKLDFVQKKQIDIVKGTIKELSPDIIIIDTLGWFLPGKRLNDAQTYFYLYDVLREIKEDCFWLLITHNRKPS
;
A
#
# COMPACT_ATOMS: atom_id res chain seq x y z
N ALA A 1 -12.51 -25.41 17.04
CA ALA A 1 -11.40 -25.95 16.21
C ALA A 1 -11.58 -25.44 14.79
N LYS A 2 -10.62 -24.71 14.20
CA LYS A 2 -10.77 -24.07 12.87
C LYS A 2 -10.20 -24.88 11.70
N PHE A 3 -9.71 -26.09 11.94
CA PHE A 3 -9.04 -26.90 10.93
C PHE A 3 -9.54 -28.34 10.96
N TRP A 4 -9.86 -28.87 9.77
CA TRP A 4 -10.18 -30.27 9.54
C TRP A 4 -8.90 -30.98 9.10
N ASP A 5 -8.46 -31.97 9.88
CA ASP A 5 -7.29 -32.77 9.53
C ASP A 5 -7.66 -33.77 8.41
N PRO A 6 -6.95 -33.78 7.27
CA PRO A 6 -7.17 -34.76 6.22
C PRO A 6 -7.08 -36.22 6.67
N GLU A 7 -6.35 -36.54 7.75
CA GLU A 7 -6.27 -37.90 8.29
C GLU A 7 -7.63 -38.43 8.76
N TYR A 8 -8.52 -37.55 9.24
CA TYR A 8 -9.87 -37.92 9.65
C TYR A 8 -10.72 -38.47 8.52
N ASN A 9 -10.39 -38.16 7.25
CA ASN A 9 -11.11 -38.68 6.09
C ASN A 9 -11.13 -40.22 6.05
N GLN A 10 -10.10 -40.89 6.59
CA GLN A 10 -10.03 -42.35 6.62
C GLN A 10 -11.18 -42.99 7.41
N LEU A 11 -11.67 -42.30 8.45
CA LEU A 11 -12.79 -42.78 9.29
C LEU A 11 -14.12 -42.84 8.54
N PHE A 12 -14.22 -42.13 7.42
CA PHE A 12 -15.46 -41.99 6.64
C PHE A 12 -15.47 -42.84 5.36
N ILE A 13 -14.45 -43.67 5.12
CA ILE A 13 -14.39 -44.55 3.94
C ILE A 13 -15.61 -45.48 3.89
N GLY A 14 -16.34 -45.42 2.78
CA GLY A 14 -17.54 -46.24 2.57
C GLY A 14 -18.70 -45.93 3.51
N LYS A 15 -18.69 -44.78 4.21
CA LYS A 15 -19.78 -44.36 5.10
C LYS A 15 -20.76 -43.42 4.41
N LYS A 16 -21.99 -43.36 4.92
CA LYS A 16 -22.97 -42.32 4.62
C LYS A 16 -22.82 -41.21 5.67
N VAL A 17 -22.40 -40.04 5.23
CA VAL A 17 -22.06 -38.91 6.10
C VAL A 17 -23.07 -37.80 5.93
N PHE A 18 -23.63 -37.35 7.05
CA PHE A 18 -24.46 -36.15 7.13
C PHE A 18 -23.64 -35.03 7.77
N LEU A 19 -23.51 -33.93 7.07
CA LEU A 19 -22.85 -32.72 7.56
C LEU A 19 -23.91 -31.68 7.87
N ILE A 20 -23.85 -31.14 9.09
CA ILE A 20 -24.81 -30.17 9.60
C ILE A 20 -24.02 -28.91 9.97
N PRO A 21 -24.04 -27.85 9.14
CA PRO A 21 -23.35 -26.61 9.44
C PRO A 21 -24.10 -25.81 10.52
N ASP A 22 -23.38 -24.97 11.23
CA ASP A 22 -23.97 -23.86 11.98
C ASP A 22 -24.67 -22.89 11.01
N ASN A 23 -25.72 -22.21 11.47
CA ASN A 23 -26.48 -21.21 10.70
C ASN A 23 -25.75 -19.86 10.58
N ASP A 24 -24.45 -19.89 10.35
CA ASP A 24 -23.63 -18.73 10.04
C ASP A 24 -22.74 -18.97 8.80
N LYS A 25 -22.18 -17.88 8.25
CA LYS A 25 -21.38 -17.95 7.02
C LYS A 25 -20.10 -18.77 7.18
N ASP A 26 -19.49 -18.73 8.37
CA ASP A 26 -18.23 -19.40 8.63
C ASP A 26 -18.43 -20.92 8.77
N GLY A 27 -19.50 -21.34 9.46
CA GLY A 27 -19.93 -22.72 9.62
C GLY A 27 -20.34 -23.36 8.29
N GLN A 28 -21.07 -22.62 7.45
CA GLN A 28 -21.40 -23.05 6.08
C GLN A 28 -20.13 -23.25 5.23
N PHE A 29 -19.22 -22.27 5.23
CA PHE A 29 -17.98 -22.33 4.46
C PHE A 29 -17.05 -23.45 4.94
N PHE A 30 -16.93 -23.64 6.25
CA PHE A 30 -16.12 -24.71 6.84
C PHE A 30 -16.68 -26.09 6.50
N THR A 31 -18.00 -26.27 6.61
CA THR A 31 -18.69 -27.52 6.27
C THR A 31 -18.58 -27.84 4.78
N GLN A 32 -18.63 -26.83 3.90
CA GLN A 32 -18.37 -27.00 2.47
C GLN A 32 -16.98 -27.58 2.22
N LYS A 33 -15.93 -27.06 2.88
CA LYS A 33 -14.56 -27.59 2.74
C LYS A 33 -14.45 -29.04 3.22
N ILE A 34 -15.11 -29.39 4.32
CA ILE A 34 -15.16 -30.77 4.80
C ILE A 34 -15.86 -31.67 3.78
N GLY A 35 -17.01 -31.22 3.24
CA GLY A 35 -17.74 -31.93 2.19
C GLY A 35 -16.91 -32.19 0.93
N GLU A 36 -16.14 -31.20 0.46
CA GLU A 36 -15.22 -31.32 -0.68
C GLU A 36 -14.13 -32.40 -0.46
N ASN A 37 -13.71 -32.63 0.79
CA ASN A 37 -12.75 -33.66 1.14
C ASN A 37 -13.41 -35.04 1.26
N LEU A 38 -14.53 -35.12 1.97
CA LEU A 38 -15.20 -36.39 2.27
C LEU A 38 -15.85 -37.02 1.04
N ILE A 39 -16.30 -36.23 0.06
CA ILE A 39 -16.94 -36.76 -1.17
C ILE A 39 -16.00 -37.68 -1.99
N LYS A 40 -14.70 -37.64 -1.72
CA LYS A 40 -13.70 -38.48 -2.40
C LYS A 40 -13.55 -39.87 -1.78
N VAL A 41 -13.98 -40.05 -0.53
CA VAL A 41 -13.73 -41.28 0.27
C VAL A 41 -15.00 -41.93 0.81
N ALA A 42 -16.02 -41.14 1.11
CA ALA A 42 -17.29 -41.63 1.65
C ALA A 42 -18.18 -42.24 0.56
N GLU A 43 -19.03 -43.20 0.95
CA GLU A 43 -20.08 -43.76 0.06
C GLU A 43 -21.05 -42.65 -0.37
N ARG A 44 -21.40 -41.77 0.58
CA ARG A 44 -22.29 -40.63 0.34
C ARG A 44 -21.96 -39.52 1.32
N VAL A 45 -21.88 -38.29 0.83
CA VAL A 45 -21.87 -37.08 1.66
C VAL A 45 -23.12 -36.28 1.36
N GLN A 46 -23.88 -35.97 2.39
CA GLN A 46 -25.04 -35.10 2.34
C GLN A 46 -24.82 -33.96 3.32
N VAL A 47 -24.99 -32.73 2.87
CA VAL A 47 -25.02 -31.59 3.77
C VAL A 47 -26.47 -31.17 3.90
N THR A 48 -26.90 -30.84 5.11
CA THR A 48 -28.27 -30.47 5.41
C THR A 48 -28.29 -29.31 6.37
N GLU A 49 -29.19 -28.36 6.10
CA GLU A 49 -29.37 -27.17 6.92
C GLU A 49 -30.31 -27.50 8.09
N ILE A 50 -30.07 -26.90 9.25
CA ILE A 50 -31.02 -26.88 10.37
C ILE A 50 -32.04 -25.74 10.17
N PRO A 51 -33.20 -25.74 10.86
CA PRO A 51 -34.14 -24.63 10.79
C PRO A 51 -33.48 -23.29 11.14
N LYS A 52 -33.81 -22.22 10.41
CA LYS A 52 -33.19 -20.88 10.54
C LYS A 52 -33.36 -20.24 11.93
N GLU A 53 -34.28 -20.76 12.73
CA GLU A 53 -34.58 -20.32 14.09
C GLU A 53 -33.51 -20.74 15.11
N TYR A 54 -32.65 -21.70 14.76
CA TYR A 54 -31.59 -22.22 15.62
C TYR A 54 -30.22 -21.81 15.08
N LYS A 55 -29.28 -21.49 15.96
CA LYS A 55 -27.91 -21.15 15.59
C LYS A 55 -27.09 -22.38 15.20
N ASP A 56 -27.22 -23.46 15.96
CA ASP A 56 -26.46 -24.69 15.79
C ASP A 56 -27.30 -25.94 16.14
N PHE A 57 -26.73 -27.12 15.91
CA PHE A 57 -27.42 -28.38 16.20
C PHE A 57 -27.72 -28.59 17.69
N SER A 58 -26.89 -28.06 18.59
CA SER A 58 -27.07 -28.23 20.04
C SER A 58 -28.29 -27.43 20.51
N GLU A 59 -28.47 -26.22 20.00
CA GLU A 59 -29.65 -25.40 20.23
C GLU A 59 -30.91 -26.04 19.66
N TRP A 60 -30.83 -26.60 18.45
CA TRP A 60 -31.95 -27.33 17.86
C TRP A 60 -32.29 -28.61 18.66
N GLN A 61 -31.29 -29.28 19.25
CA GLN A 61 -31.52 -30.43 20.12
C GLN A 61 -32.21 -30.04 21.43
N ALA A 62 -31.86 -28.88 21.98
CA ALA A 62 -32.42 -28.35 23.22
C ALA A 62 -33.87 -27.83 23.11
N SER A 63 -34.40 -27.63 21.89
CA SER A 63 -35.76 -27.12 21.66
C SER A 63 -36.89 -28.07 22.09
N GLY A 64 -36.56 -29.32 22.43
CA GLY A 64 -37.54 -30.34 22.81
C GLY A 64 -38.31 -30.96 21.63
N GLU A 65 -37.93 -30.65 20.38
CA GLU A 65 -38.48 -31.32 19.21
C GLU A 65 -38.17 -32.84 19.22
N ASN A 66 -39.11 -33.63 18.73
CA ASN A 66 -38.96 -35.08 18.63
C ASN A 66 -37.93 -35.44 17.55
N ASP A 67 -37.04 -36.39 17.85
CA ASP A 67 -36.01 -36.89 16.94
C ASP A 67 -36.56 -37.37 15.59
N ASN A 68 -37.77 -37.92 15.54
CA ASN A 68 -38.42 -38.32 14.28
C ASN A 68 -38.67 -37.12 13.35
N LYS A 69 -39.00 -35.94 13.90
CA LYS A 69 -39.14 -34.71 13.11
C LYS A 69 -37.80 -34.21 12.61
N ARG A 70 -36.75 -34.28 13.43
CA ARG A 70 -35.38 -33.90 13.04
C ARG A 70 -34.84 -34.79 11.93
N ILE A 71 -35.00 -36.11 12.07
CA ILE A 71 -34.58 -37.08 11.04
C ILE A 71 -35.30 -36.80 9.71
N SER A 72 -36.62 -36.60 9.75
CA SER A 72 -37.40 -36.25 8.56
C SER A 72 -36.93 -34.94 7.91
N TRP A 73 -36.57 -33.92 8.71
CA TRP A 73 -36.02 -32.67 8.21
C TRP A 73 -34.67 -32.89 7.48
N LEU A 74 -33.76 -33.63 8.12
CA LEU A 74 -32.43 -33.93 7.59
C LEU A 74 -32.50 -34.76 6.30
N ASP A 75 -33.49 -35.65 6.17
CA ASP A 75 -33.70 -36.46 4.97
C ASP A 75 -34.26 -35.66 3.79
N ASN A 76 -35.03 -34.60 4.06
CA ASN A 76 -35.71 -33.80 3.04
C ASN A 76 -34.86 -32.62 2.52
N LYS A 77 -33.97 -32.04 3.34
CA LYS A 77 -33.14 -30.88 2.97
C LYS A 77 -31.77 -31.33 2.45
N LYS A 78 -31.69 -31.65 1.15
CA LYS A 78 -30.45 -32.08 0.51
C LYS A 78 -29.70 -30.88 -0.11
N TRP A 79 -28.60 -30.46 0.51
CA TRP A 79 -27.57 -29.69 -0.18
C TRP A 79 -26.44 -30.65 -0.59
N LYS A 80 -26.12 -30.67 -1.90
CA LYS A 80 -24.96 -31.40 -2.42
C LYS A 80 -23.84 -30.38 -2.59
N PRO A 81 -22.61 -30.65 -2.09
CA PRO A 81 -21.48 -29.77 -2.39
C PRO A 81 -21.32 -29.74 -3.91
N GLU A 82 -21.37 -28.54 -4.49
CA GLU A 82 -21.10 -28.34 -5.90
C GLU A 82 -19.71 -28.89 -6.21
N LYS A 83 -19.63 -29.92 -7.06
CA LYS A 83 -18.34 -30.29 -7.63
C LYS A 83 -17.86 -29.06 -8.38
N LYS A 84 -16.75 -28.44 -7.94
CA LYS A 84 -16.06 -27.40 -8.73
C LYS A 84 -15.88 -27.97 -10.12
N GLU A 85 -16.65 -27.45 -11.08
CA GLU A 85 -16.50 -27.82 -12.47
C GLU A 85 -15.05 -27.56 -12.85
N LYS A 86 -14.40 -28.55 -13.45
CA LYS A 86 -13.08 -28.31 -14.03
C LYS A 86 -13.27 -27.20 -15.05
N LYS A 87 -12.66 -26.04 -14.79
CA LYS A 87 -12.69 -24.92 -15.73
C LYS A 87 -12.32 -25.46 -17.11
N PRO A 88 -13.03 -25.03 -18.18
CA PRO A 88 -12.89 -25.63 -19.51
C PRO A 88 -11.44 -25.57 -19.98
N ALA A 89 -11.04 -26.49 -20.86
CA ALA A 89 -9.68 -26.55 -21.39
C ALA A 89 -9.23 -25.20 -21.99
N SER A 90 -10.15 -24.46 -22.63
CA SER A 90 -9.93 -23.11 -23.14
C SER A 90 -9.54 -22.10 -22.06
N TYR A 91 -10.07 -22.22 -20.84
CA TYR A 91 -9.66 -21.38 -19.71
C TYR A 91 -8.23 -21.70 -19.26
N GLN A 92 -7.88 -22.99 -19.17
CA GLN A 92 -6.54 -23.39 -18.77
C GLN A 92 -5.49 -23.00 -19.82
N GLU A 93 -5.86 -23.08 -21.10
CA GLU A 93 -5.03 -22.66 -22.22
C GLU A 93 -4.83 -21.14 -22.23
N GLY A 94 -5.89 -20.35 -22.00
CA GLY A 94 -5.80 -18.90 -21.84
C GLY A 94 -4.92 -18.48 -20.66
N VAL A 95 -4.99 -19.20 -19.52
CA VAL A 95 -4.08 -18.94 -18.38
C VAL A 95 -2.63 -19.25 -18.75
N LYS A 96 -2.36 -20.36 -19.45
CA LYS A 96 -0.99 -20.70 -19.89
C LYS A 96 -0.44 -19.64 -20.86
N GLN A 97 -1.26 -19.17 -21.80
CA GLN A 97 -0.88 -18.10 -22.72
C GLN A 97 -0.59 -16.79 -21.97
N GLY A 98 -1.45 -16.39 -21.05
CA GLY A 98 -1.23 -15.20 -20.23
C GLY A 98 0.04 -15.28 -19.36
N ILE A 99 0.35 -16.45 -18.80
CA ILE A 99 1.61 -16.67 -18.08
C ILE A 99 2.80 -16.53 -19.02
N GLN A 100 2.76 -17.15 -20.21
CA GLN A 100 3.85 -17.04 -21.19
C GLN A 100 4.07 -15.60 -21.65
N GLU A 101 3.01 -14.83 -21.82
CA GLU A 101 3.09 -13.42 -22.17
C GLU A 101 3.65 -12.56 -21.03
N ALA A 102 3.22 -12.81 -19.79
CA ALA A 102 3.79 -12.16 -18.61
C ALA A 102 5.28 -12.50 -18.41
N LEU A 103 5.69 -13.75 -18.67
CA LEU A 103 7.09 -14.15 -18.56
C LEU A 103 8.01 -13.43 -19.56
N LYS A 104 7.50 -12.99 -20.71
CA LYS A 104 8.27 -12.19 -21.68
C LYS A 104 8.62 -10.78 -21.18
N THR A 105 7.91 -10.28 -20.17
CA THR A 105 8.19 -8.96 -19.58
C THR A 105 9.06 -9.04 -18.33
N VAL A 106 9.38 -10.26 -17.87
CA VAL A 106 10.26 -10.48 -16.73
C VAL A 106 11.69 -10.17 -17.14
N ILE A 107 12.27 -9.22 -16.43
CA ILE A 107 13.68 -8.84 -16.51
C ILE A 107 14.31 -9.40 -15.23
N ASP A 108 15.37 -10.20 -15.35
CA ASP A 108 16.10 -10.68 -14.18
C ASP A 108 17.07 -9.61 -13.63
N GLY A 109 17.66 -9.88 -12.47
CA GLY A 109 18.55 -8.91 -11.82
C GLY A 109 19.82 -8.61 -12.62
N GLN A 110 20.29 -9.55 -13.44
CA GLN A 110 21.47 -9.35 -14.28
C GLN A 110 21.12 -8.47 -15.48
N GLU A 111 20.00 -8.75 -16.15
CA GLU A 111 19.49 -7.93 -17.25
C GLU A 111 19.21 -6.49 -16.76
N LEU A 112 18.62 -6.33 -15.57
CA LEU A 112 18.39 -5.00 -14.99
C LEU A 112 19.69 -4.24 -14.70
N LYS A 113 20.74 -4.93 -14.27
CA LYS A 113 22.06 -4.33 -13.99
C LYS A 113 22.79 -3.93 -15.28
N GLU A 114 22.64 -4.72 -16.34
CA GLU A 114 23.26 -4.46 -17.64
C GLU A 114 22.51 -3.41 -18.46
N LYS A 115 21.23 -3.16 -18.14
CA LYS A 115 20.47 -2.07 -18.74
C LYS A 115 21.14 -0.73 -18.47
N LYS A 116 21.52 -0.08 -19.56
CA LYS A 116 21.97 1.31 -19.53
C LYS A 116 20.74 2.20 -19.44
N PHE A 117 20.58 2.87 -18.31
CA PHE A 117 19.60 3.95 -18.19
C PHE A 117 20.10 5.15 -18.99
N GLU A 118 19.18 5.87 -19.64
CA GLU A 118 19.52 7.11 -20.33
C GLU A 118 20.12 8.09 -19.31
N PRO A 119 21.30 8.66 -19.57
CA PRO A 119 21.92 9.64 -18.68
C PRO A 119 20.97 10.82 -18.39
N GLY A 120 21.03 11.34 -17.17
CA GLY A 120 20.27 12.53 -16.80
C GLY A 120 18.79 12.29 -16.48
N GLN A 121 18.38 11.05 -16.20
CA GLN A 121 17.05 10.75 -15.65
C GLN A 121 16.92 10.98 -14.14
N PHE A 122 18.04 11.15 -13.43
CA PHE A 122 18.09 11.26 -11.98
C PHE A 122 18.92 12.46 -11.52
N TRP A 123 18.50 13.07 -10.42
CA TRP A 123 19.24 14.11 -9.70
C TRP A 123 20.36 13.52 -8.83
N ILE A 124 20.14 12.35 -8.23
CA ILE A 124 21.11 11.69 -7.35
C ILE A 124 21.48 10.30 -7.89
N SER A 125 22.76 10.13 -8.24
CA SER A 125 23.45 8.88 -8.55
C SER A 125 22.68 7.92 -9.46
N ASP A 126 22.23 8.40 -10.63
CA ASP A 126 21.60 7.60 -11.70
C ASP A 126 20.54 6.58 -11.21
N GLY A 127 19.89 6.82 -10.05
CA GLY A 127 18.99 5.83 -9.45
C GLY A 127 18.28 6.18 -8.13
N LEU A 128 18.69 7.21 -7.38
CA LEU A 128 18.04 7.50 -6.07
C LEU A 128 16.87 8.47 -6.17
N ILE A 129 17.08 9.63 -6.79
CA ILE A 129 16.04 10.65 -6.96
C ILE A 129 15.87 10.90 -8.46
N PRO A 130 14.75 10.48 -9.08
CA PRO A 130 14.49 10.79 -10.48
C PRO A 130 14.21 12.28 -10.69
N LYS A 131 14.38 12.80 -11.91
CA LYS A 131 14.04 14.19 -12.23
C LYS A 131 12.56 14.50 -12.12
N LYS A 132 11.73 13.46 -12.26
CA LYS A 132 10.26 13.53 -12.30
C LYS A 132 9.67 12.39 -11.50
N GLY A 133 8.52 12.64 -10.89
CA GLY A 133 7.75 11.62 -10.18
C GLY A 133 7.49 12.00 -8.72
N VAL A 134 6.95 11.03 -7.96
CA VAL A 134 6.56 11.23 -6.57
C VAL A 134 7.20 10.13 -5.73
N ALA A 135 7.90 10.52 -4.67
CA ALA A 135 8.42 9.62 -3.66
C ALA A 135 7.82 9.95 -2.29
N VAL A 136 7.75 8.94 -1.43
CA VAL A 136 7.24 9.07 -0.05
C VAL A 136 8.32 8.66 0.93
N LEU A 137 8.66 9.55 1.87
CA LEU A 137 9.53 9.26 3.01
C LEU A 137 8.68 9.10 4.27
N ALA A 138 8.56 7.85 4.74
CA ALA A 138 7.69 7.49 5.86
C ALA A 138 8.48 6.88 7.02
N SER A 139 8.26 7.40 8.24
CA SER A 139 8.80 6.83 9.48
C SER A 139 8.06 7.39 10.69
N TYR A 140 8.33 6.91 11.91
CA TYR A 140 7.76 7.51 13.11
C TYR A 140 8.23 8.97 13.33
N LYS A 141 7.47 9.73 14.13
CA LYS A 141 7.87 11.07 14.56
C LYS A 141 9.24 11.03 15.27
N GLY A 142 10.06 12.05 15.02
CA GLY A 142 11.39 12.19 15.65
C GLY A 142 12.47 11.24 15.13
N ARG A 143 12.32 10.66 13.93
CA ARG A 143 13.29 9.71 13.32
C ARG A 143 14.13 10.32 12.20
N GLY A 144 14.36 11.63 12.23
CA GLY A 144 15.30 12.30 11.33
C GLY A 144 14.85 12.53 9.88
N LYS A 145 13.55 12.41 9.56
CA LYS A 145 13.04 12.65 8.19
C LYS A 145 13.31 14.07 7.71
N THR A 146 12.95 15.06 8.51
CA THR A 146 13.22 16.48 8.25
C THR A 146 14.71 16.73 8.06
N SER A 147 15.55 16.17 8.93
CA SER A 147 17.00 16.28 8.80
C SER A 147 17.51 15.66 7.49
N LEU A 148 17.02 14.47 7.11
CA LEU A 148 17.42 13.82 5.86
C LEU A 148 16.96 14.61 4.62
N ALA A 149 15.72 15.11 4.64
CA ALA A 149 15.16 15.87 3.53
C ALA A 149 15.83 17.24 3.38
N LEU A 150 16.12 17.94 4.48
CA LEU A 150 16.88 19.19 4.46
C LEU A 150 18.31 18.97 3.95
N MET A 151 18.98 17.90 4.37
CA MET A 151 20.31 17.57 3.88
C MET A 151 20.29 17.31 2.37
N ALA A 152 19.30 16.56 1.88
CA ALA A 152 19.10 16.37 0.44
C ALA A 152 18.89 17.71 -0.26
N ALA A 153 18.00 18.57 0.27
CA ALA A 153 17.71 19.88 -0.28
C ALA A 153 18.97 20.76 -0.40
N LEU A 154 19.77 20.83 0.66
CA LEU A 154 21.01 21.61 0.69
C LEU A 154 22.04 21.10 -0.34
N GLN A 155 22.23 19.78 -0.42
CA GLN A 155 23.20 19.19 -1.34
C GLN A 155 22.75 19.27 -2.82
N LEU A 156 21.45 19.16 -3.07
CA LEU A 156 20.85 19.41 -4.39
C LEU A 156 20.95 20.88 -4.79
N SER A 157 20.78 21.81 -3.85
CA SER A 157 21.01 23.23 -4.09
C SER A 157 22.49 23.58 -4.30
N LYS A 158 23.43 22.75 -3.82
CA LYS A 158 24.85 22.91 -4.18
C LYS A 158 25.12 22.45 -5.61
N GLY A 159 24.55 21.31 -6.02
CA GLY A 159 25.00 20.59 -7.20
C GLY A 159 26.45 20.10 -7.06
N ASN A 160 26.96 19.38 -8.04
CA ASN A 160 28.37 18.94 -8.14
C ASN A 160 28.99 18.45 -6.80
N CYS A 161 28.24 17.67 -6.01
CA CYS A 161 28.67 17.20 -4.69
C CYS A 161 28.18 15.77 -4.43
N LYS A 162 28.40 15.25 -3.21
CA LYS A 162 27.97 13.91 -2.83
C LYS A 162 26.88 13.93 -1.77
N PHE A 163 25.72 13.38 -2.09
CA PHE A 163 24.70 13.07 -1.11
C PHE A 163 25.16 11.93 -0.19
N LEU A 164 25.03 12.11 1.14
CA LEU A 164 25.49 11.15 2.14
C LEU A 164 26.96 10.69 1.96
N ASN A 165 27.83 11.57 1.47
CA ASN A 165 29.24 11.30 1.13
C ASN A 165 29.46 10.13 0.15
N THR A 166 28.40 9.62 -0.47
CA THR A 166 28.40 8.37 -1.22
C THR A 166 27.88 8.58 -2.64
N PHE A 167 26.74 9.24 -2.78
CA PHE A 167 25.98 9.30 -4.02
C PHE A 167 26.23 10.60 -4.77
N GLU A 168 26.67 10.52 -6.02
CA GLU A 168 27.02 11.71 -6.79
C GLU A 168 25.78 12.51 -7.22
N ILE A 169 25.88 13.83 -7.06
CA ILE A 169 24.99 14.82 -7.67
C ILE A 169 25.83 15.48 -8.77
N LYS A 170 25.70 14.97 -10.00
CA LYS A 170 26.53 15.38 -11.16
C LYS A 170 26.00 16.64 -11.86
N GLU A 171 24.85 17.12 -11.44
CA GLU A 171 24.11 18.20 -12.10
C GLU A 171 24.42 19.56 -11.45
N SER A 172 24.04 20.63 -12.15
CA SER A 172 24.08 22.00 -11.64
C SER A 172 23.26 22.16 -10.35
N PRO A 173 23.40 23.26 -9.61
CA PRO A 173 22.47 23.63 -8.53
C PRO A 173 21.00 23.48 -8.96
N GLN A 174 20.17 22.82 -8.14
CA GLN A 174 18.75 22.59 -8.41
C GLN A 174 17.85 23.49 -7.56
N LYS A 175 16.75 23.99 -8.15
CA LYS A 175 15.76 24.81 -7.46
C LYS A 175 14.84 23.95 -6.61
N ILE A 176 14.82 24.23 -5.32
CA ILE A 176 14.08 23.46 -4.34
C ILE A 176 12.99 24.34 -3.73
N LEU A 177 11.77 23.83 -3.70
CA LEU A 177 10.68 24.37 -2.91
C LEU A 177 10.39 23.43 -1.75
N TYR A 178 10.69 23.87 -0.52
CA TYR A 178 10.51 23.09 0.70
C TYR A 178 9.40 23.71 1.55
N TRP A 179 8.25 23.03 1.64
CA TRP A 179 7.18 23.40 2.54
C TRP A 179 7.27 22.62 3.85
N TYR A 180 7.47 23.32 4.96
CA TYR A 180 7.51 22.73 6.29
C TYR A 180 6.28 23.13 7.12
N GLY A 181 5.64 22.16 7.75
CA GLY A 181 4.39 22.34 8.50
C GLY A 181 4.44 21.90 9.95
N GLU A 182 5.48 21.14 10.37
CA GLU A 182 5.63 20.73 11.77
C GLU A 182 6.63 21.59 12.53
N ASN A 183 7.72 22.00 11.88
CA ASN A 183 8.82 22.70 12.51
C ASN A 183 8.61 24.22 12.52
N GLN A 184 9.21 24.88 13.52
CA GLN A 184 9.32 26.33 13.54
C GLN A 184 10.49 26.78 12.65
N PRO A 185 10.47 28.03 12.11
CA PRO A 185 11.56 28.55 11.30
C PRO A 185 12.95 28.44 11.97
N GLU A 186 13.02 28.65 13.27
CA GLU A 186 14.26 28.60 14.06
C GLU A 186 14.82 27.16 14.15
N GLU A 187 13.95 26.16 14.22
CA GLU A 187 14.35 24.75 14.21
C GLU A 187 14.94 24.36 12.86
N ILE A 188 14.28 24.77 11.76
CA ILE A 188 14.78 24.55 10.40
C ILE A 188 16.14 25.24 10.21
N GLN A 189 16.27 26.48 10.70
CA GLN A 189 17.53 27.22 10.66
C GLN A 189 18.65 26.49 11.43
N ALA A 190 18.36 26.03 12.65
CA ALA A 190 19.32 25.30 13.47
C ALA A 190 19.80 24.00 12.81
N ILE A 191 18.87 23.20 12.27
CA ILE A 191 19.20 21.94 11.57
C ILE A 191 20.06 22.24 10.34
N ARG A 192 19.68 23.24 9.53
CA ARG A 192 20.42 23.64 8.33
C ARG A 192 21.84 24.09 8.66
N ASN A 193 22.01 24.98 9.64
CA ASN A 193 23.33 25.51 9.99
C ASN A 193 24.25 24.38 10.49
N LEU A 194 23.74 23.52 11.37
CA LEU A 194 24.48 22.35 11.85
C LEU A 194 24.91 21.44 10.70
N GLN A 195 24.03 21.22 9.71
CA GLN A 195 24.35 20.41 8.54
C GLN A 195 25.40 21.08 7.64
N GLU A 196 25.23 22.36 7.29
CA GLU A 196 26.22 23.10 6.49
C GLU A 196 27.62 23.01 7.12
N GLU A 197 27.73 23.18 8.44
CA GLU A 197 28.98 23.05 9.18
C GLU A 197 29.51 21.61 9.20
N SER A 198 28.66 20.63 9.55
CA SER A 198 29.08 19.24 9.77
C SER A 198 29.61 18.53 8.53
N ILE A 199 29.08 18.88 7.34
CA ILE A 199 29.52 18.31 6.06
C ILE A 199 30.36 19.29 5.23
N ASN A 200 30.81 20.39 5.83
CA ASN A 200 31.58 21.44 5.17
C ASN A 200 30.96 21.90 3.84
N LEU A 201 29.64 22.08 3.86
CA LEU A 201 28.85 22.43 2.70
C LEU A 201 28.83 23.95 2.53
N ASP A 202 29.89 24.49 1.93
CA ASP A 202 29.89 25.90 1.56
C ASP A 202 28.96 26.12 0.36
N LEU A 203 27.88 26.87 0.59
CA LEU A 203 26.90 27.31 -0.42
C LEU A 203 27.16 28.78 -0.77
N THR A 204 27.07 29.14 -2.05
CA THR A 204 27.07 30.54 -2.47
C THR A 204 25.74 31.22 -2.10
N LYS A 205 25.70 32.56 -2.17
CA LYS A 205 24.46 33.32 -1.96
C LYS A 205 23.37 32.94 -2.97
N GLU A 206 23.74 32.59 -4.19
CA GLU A 206 22.81 32.12 -5.23
C GLU A 206 22.28 30.72 -4.93
N GLN A 207 23.16 29.79 -4.53
CA GLN A 207 22.76 28.43 -4.12
C GLN A 207 21.83 28.45 -2.90
N ARG A 208 21.99 29.41 -1.97
CA ARG A 208 21.04 29.59 -0.87
C ARG A 208 19.68 30.13 -1.33
N ARG A 209 19.64 30.94 -2.39
CA ARG A 209 18.40 31.54 -2.91
C ARG A 209 17.54 30.56 -3.69
N ILE A 210 18.14 29.54 -4.31
CA ILE A 210 17.37 28.50 -5.02
C ILE A 210 16.73 27.49 -4.06
N LEU A 211 17.10 27.49 -2.77
CA LEU A 211 16.39 26.77 -1.71
C LEU A 211 15.31 27.67 -1.09
N SER A 212 14.09 27.54 -1.57
CA SER A 212 12.92 28.28 -1.06
C SER A 212 12.28 27.50 0.10
N LEU A 213 12.49 27.98 1.33
CA LEU A 213 11.86 27.43 2.53
C LEU A 213 10.57 28.20 2.84
N MET A 214 9.45 27.49 2.91
CA MET A 214 8.15 28.11 3.15
C MET A 214 7.43 27.40 4.31
N PRO A 215 6.98 28.14 5.34
CA PRO A 215 6.13 27.55 6.36
C PRO A 215 4.77 27.17 5.76
N ARG A 216 4.07 26.26 6.43
CA ARG A 216 2.73 25.82 6.04
C ARG A 216 1.70 26.96 6.04
N GLU A 217 1.95 28.08 6.70
CA GLU A 217 0.97 29.13 6.93
C GLU A 217 0.13 29.44 5.66
N LYS A 218 -1.18 29.16 5.76
CA LYS A 218 -2.21 29.30 4.72
C LYS A 218 -2.24 28.21 3.62
N LEU A 219 -1.36 27.22 3.62
CA LEU A 219 -1.35 26.15 2.62
C LEU A 219 -2.09 24.90 3.12
N ASP A 220 -3.19 24.57 2.43
CA ASP A 220 -3.85 23.29 2.56
C ASP A 220 -4.30 22.77 1.20
N PHE A 221 -4.20 21.46 1.01
CA PHE A 221 -4.57 20.79 -0.22
C PHE A 221 -6.05 20.42 -0.26
N VAL A 222 -6.88 20.93 0.66
CA VAL A 222 -8.32 20.61 0.74
C VAL A 222 -9.16 21.71 0.08
N GLN A 223 -8.70 22.96 0.18
CA GLN A 223 -9.38 24.14 -0.36
C GLN A 223 -8.89 24.47 -1.77
N LYS A 224 -9.82 24.59 -2.72
CA LYS A 224 -9.50 24.91 -4.12
C LYS A 224 -8.67 26.18 -4.28
N LYS A 225 -9.03 27.26 -3.57
CA LYS A 225 -8.29 28.53 -3.57
C LYS A 225 -6.83 28.34 -3.16
N GLN A 226 -6.55 27.47 -2.20
CA GLN A 226 -5.18 27.20 -1.73
C GLN A 226 -4.41 26.34 -2.73
N ILE A 227 -5.07 25.38 -3.39
CA ILE A 227 -4.49 24.66 -4.52
C ILE A 227 -4.07 25.62 -5.64
N ASP A 228 -4.89 26.63 -5.96
CA ASP A 228 -4.53 27.63 -6.98
C ASP A 228 -3.34 28.50 -6.56
N ILE A 229 -3.22 28.84 -5.26
CA ILE A 229 -2.04 29.53 -4.71
C ILE A 229 -0.78 28.66 -4.82
N VAL A 230 -0.89 27.37 -4.51
CA VAL A 230 0.20 26.39 -4.68
C VAL A 230 0.68 26.37 -6.12
N LYS A 231 -0.25 26.29 -7.08
CA LYS A 231 0.09 26.31 -8.51
C LYS A 231 0.79 27.60 -8.92
N GLY A 232 0.28 28.75 -8.47
CA GLY A 232 0.90 30.04 -8.74
C GLY A 232 2.33 30.10 -8.20
N THR A 233 2.53 29.62 -6.96
CA THR A 233 3.85 29.56 -6.31
C THR A 233 4.82 28.67 -7.08
N ILE A 234 4.39 27.47 -7.49
CA ILE A 234 5.22 26.54 -8.26
C ILE A 234 5.56 27.15 -9.62
N LYS A 235 4.60 27.78 -10.30
CA LYS A 235 4.84 28.44 -11.59
C LYS A 235 5.85 29.58 -11.48
N GLU A 236 5.74 30.41 -10.43
CA GLU A 236 6.65 31.54 -10.20
C GLU A 236 8.07 31.09 -9.87
N LEU A 237 8.21 30.10 -8.98
CA LEU A 237 9.52 29.62 -8.55
C LEU A 237 10.16 28.65 -9.56
N SER A 238 9.34 27.96 -10.36
CA SER A 238 9.73 26.90 -11.29
C SER A 238 10.73 25.91 -10.65
N PRO A 239 10.35 25.22 -9.54
CA PRO A 239 11.23 24.33 -8.83
C PRO A 239 11.47 23.03 -9.61
N ASP A 240 12.69 22.51 -9.53
CA ASP A 240 13.05 21.17 -10.02
C ASP A 240 12.58 20.08 -9.05
N ILE A 241 12.49 20.44 -7.77
CA ILE A 241 12.13 19.53 -6.67
C ILE A 241 11.21 20.24 -5.66
N ILE A 242 10.12 19.58 -5.29
CA ILE A 242 9.17 20.03 -4.27
C ILE A 242 9.20 19.04 -3.10
N ILE A 243 9.33 19.57 -1.87
CA ILE A 243 9.35 18.78 -0.64
C ILE A 243 8.21 19.24 0.27
N ILE A 244 7.40 18.28 0.76
CA ILE A 244 6.28 18.52 1.68
C ILE A 244 6.56 17.83 3.03
N ASP A 245 6.80 18.60 4.09
CA ASP A 245 7.22 18.11 5.40
C ASP A 245 6.37 18.61 6.58
N THR A 246 5.42 17.87 7.15
CA THR A 246 4.93 16.56 6.74
C THR A 246 3.55 16.71 6.11
N LEU A 247 3.27 15.87 5.11
CA LEU A 247 2.04 15.81 4.32
C LEU A 247 0.75 15.86 5.16
N GLY A 248 0.76 15.26 6.36
CA GLY A 248 -0.41 15.23 7.24
C GLY A 248 -0.90 16.61 7.66
N TRP A 249 0.00 17.59 7.76
CA TRP A 249 -0.40 18.95 8.07
C TRP A 249 -1.05 19.65 6.87
N PHE A 250 -0.67 19.31 5.65
CA PHE A 250 -1.22 19.93 4.44
C PHE A 250 -2.58 19.34 4.01
N LEU A 251 -3.07 18.31 4.70
CA LEU A 251 -4.36 17.67 4.45
C LEU A 251 -5.25 17.70 5.72
N PRO A 252 -5.66 18.89 6.21
CA PRO A 252 -6.45 19.01 7.43
C PRO A 252 -7.76 18.21 7.33
N GLY A 253 -8.08 17.46 8.38
CA GLY A 253 -9.30 16.65 8.46
C GLY A 253 -9.29 15.34 7.64
N LYS A 254 -8.24 15.09 6.85
CA LYS A 254 -8.05 13.81 6.15
C LYS A 254 -7.17 12.88 6.99
N ARG A 255 -7.41 11.57 6.88
CA ARG A 255 -6.55 10.56 7.51
C ARG A 255 -5.67 9.92 6.45
N LEU A 256 -4.35 9.98 6.65
CA LEU A 256 -3.37 9.41 5.71
C LEU A 256 -3.38 7.87 5.66
N ASN A 257 -4.20 7.18 6.44
CA ASN A 257 -4.37 5.73 6.36
C ASN A 257 -5.66 5.32 5.61
N ASP A 258 -6.38 6.28 5.03
CA ASP A 258 -7.57 6.05 4.24
C ASP A 258 -7.21 6.08 2.74
N ALA A 259 -7.60 5.03 2.01
CA ALA A 259 -7.42 4.94 0.56
C ALA A 259 -8.03 6.15 -0.16
N GLN A 260 -9.17 6.68 0.32
CA GLN A 260 -9.79 7.86 -0.27
C GLN A 260 -8.90 9.11 -0.18
N THR A 261 -8.13 9.26 0.91
CA THR A 261 -7.17 10.36 1.06
C THR A 261 -6.03 10.24 0.06
N TYR A 262 -5.57 9.03 -0.24
CA TYR A 262 -4.53 8.80 -1.25
C TYR A 262 -5.02 9.11 -2.66
N PHE A 263 -6.22 8.68 -3.04
CA PHE A 263 -6.80 9.03 -4.33
C PHE A 263 -6.98 10.54 -4.47
N TYR A 264 -7.49 11.19 -3.43
CA TYR A 264 -7.62 12.64 -3.40
C TYR A 264 -6.27 13.35 -3.59
N LEU A 265 -5.24 12.93 -2.84
CA LEU A 265 -3.91 13.51 -2.98
C LEU A 265 -3.34 13.30 -4.39
N TYR A 266 -3.54 12.12 -4.97
CA TYR A 266 -3.12 11.84 -6.33
C TYR A 266 -3.83 12.76 -7.34
N ASP A 267 -5.13 12.99 -7.17
CA ASP A 267 -5.88 13.93 -8.00
C ASP A 267 -5.36 15.36 -7.85
N VAL A 268 -5.08 15.81 -6.63
CA VAL A 268 -4.50 17.13 -6.37
C VAL A 268 -3.12 17.27 -7.02
N LEU A 269 -2.23 16.30 -6.83
CA LEU A 269 -0.89 16.30 -7.45
C LEU A 269 -0.98 16.27 -8.98
N ARG A 270 -1.92 15.51 -9.54
CA ARG A 270 -2.19 15.49 -10.99
C ARG A 270 -2.75 16.83 -11.48
N GLU A 271 -3.49 17.54 -10.65
CA GLU A 271 -4.04 18.86 -10.99
C GLU A 271 -2.97 19.96 -10.96
N ILE A 272 -2.01 19.84 -10.04
CA ILE A 272 -0.86 20.73 -9.91
C ILE A 272 0.22 20.41 -10.95
N LYS A 273 0.23 19.17 -11.45
CA LYS A 273 1.25 18.51 -12.27
C LYS A 273 2.16 19.48 -13.04
N GLU A 274 3.35 19.65 -12.46
CA GLU A 274 4.52 20.23 -13.12
C GLU A 274 5.56 19.14 -13.33
N ASP A 275 6.46 19.38 -14.28
CA ASP A 275 7.44 18.41 -14.77
C ASP A 275 8.66 18.28 -13.84
N CYS A 276 8.40 18.05 -12.54
CA CYS A 276 9.38 18.06 -11.46
C CYS A 276 9.23 16.84 -10.52
N PHE A 277 10.15 16.70 -9.57
CA PHE A 277 10.12 15.65 -8.57
C PHE A 277 9.46 16.11 -7.26
N TRP A 278 8.62 15.26 -6.68
CA TRP A 278 7.93 15.49 -5.41
C TRP A 278 8.40 14.52 -4.33
N LEU A 279 8.87 15.04 -3.20
CA LEU A 279 9.16 14.27 -1.99
C LEU A 279 8.10 14.57 -0.92
N LEU A 280 7.29 13.58 -0.59
CA LEU A 280 6.23 13.69 0.41
C LEU A 280 6.67 13.01 1.71
N ILE A 281 6.71 13.76 2.81
CA ILE A 281 7.13 13.22 4.10
C ILE A 281 5.90 12.91 4.94
N THR A 282 5.82 11.71 5.52
CA THR A 282 4.68 11.28 6.34
C THR A 282 5.11 10.56 7.61
N HIS A 283 4.23 10.59 8.62
CA HIS A 283 4.42 9.84 9.86
C HIS A 283 3.68 8.51 9.79
N ASN A 284 4.39 7.43 10.12
CA ASN A 284 3.74 6.15 10.38
C ASN A 284 3.12 6.16 11.78
N ARG A 285 1.95 5.54 11.91
CA ARG A 285 1.35 5.28 13.22
C ARG A 285 2.12 4.12 13.87
N LYS A 286 2.43 4.23 15.17
CA LYS A 286 2.99 3.11 15.93
C LYS A 286 2.07 1.89 15.75
N PRO A 287 2.59 0.71 15.34
CA PRO A 287 1.80 -0.51 15.38
C PRO A 287 1.35 -0.69 16.83
N SER A 288 0.04 -0.80 16.98
CA SER A 288 -0.63 -1.19 18.22
C SER A 288 -0.29 -2.63 18.58
#